data_AF-M2WNK4-F1
#
_entry.id   AF-M2WNK4-F1
#
_cell.length_a   1.000
_cell.length_b   1.000
_cell.length_c   1.000
_cell.angle_alpha   90.00
_cell.angle_beta   90.00
_cell.angle_gamma   90.00
#
_symmetry.space_group_name_H-M   'P 1'
#
loop_
_entity.id
_entity.type
_entity.pdbx_description
1 polymer ?
#
loop_
_entity_poly.entity_id
_entity_poly.type
_entity_poly.pdbx_seq_one_letter_code
_entity_poly.pdbx_strand_id
1 'polypeptide(L)'
;MLFLSLIPIILVAISYHCHRRHQTILMSSSPTQNAQLQEVADLLLTIFETLAELRYVDPESIVRGPHDLSHLQDLYTEHNLDPSIRHLYTLLPYIDSSQTEARDFFHGGTFFDPTDEGDVEQGRNPYYAILEGDDFEAEDGPYMRPWYTVLSNLGNHQSVILYDAKMHRIWIVDQECWSSTDPGLRPAWRKVIGDESERSDWGDDGSEAGYQDVEEDDTSSHGSSEFWSPDDAGEEPVNELEQLREETAEGIDFNEGFEILDENDRQEARDAAMSKNGNSFEHIECRDAGDVLRDINRYYRELKEMPAGGEYNHEEWDLGKEILKPLYLKNGWPDRFDGDAFEVDQIRAYAVARARYHAEEPLRQVECNTGWERHCDNDIVRHKKELADAKDLDEEWTARFAIWQAEQRKIRNLEELKEKQATAERLCPGGIAQKEEDLPLWELERLESEKSHGTKTDVERYDGETEKVFLSRQRRRRHKAVIYTRALEAAKADAERLCPGRSFQDIKALPMGPQSTMERIEHTRSWMESSRKEAERVRQWAEEVPEEAVKTRELVQEWIGRHEGHMERNREEIERLEKWRGEHGDGE
;
A
#
# COMPACT_ATOMS: atom_id res chain seq x y z
N MET A 1 64.78 -16.30 3.79
CA MET A 1 64.64 -15.51 5.05
C MET A 1 64.53 -13.99 4.83
N LEU A 2 64.44 -13.45 3.60
CA LEU A 2 64.22 -12.01 3.37
C LEU A 2 62.75 -11.62 3.09
N PHE A 3 61.89 -12.57 2.70
CA PHE A 3 60.48 -12.30 2.38
C PHE A 3 59.55 -12.14 3.59
N LEU A 4 59.93 -12.62 4.77
CA LEU A 4 59.09 -12.53 5.98
C LEU A 4 59.21 -11.18 6.72
N SER A 5 60.17 -10.32 6.38
CA SER A 5 60.35 -9.02 7.07
C SER A 5 59.62 -7.83 6.42
N LEU A 6 59.07 -8.00 5.21
CA LEU A 6 58.39 -6.92 4.48
C LEU A 6 56.87 -6.88 4.69
N ILE A 7 56.27 -7.98 5.17
CA ILE A 7 54.82 -8.08 5.42
C ILE A 7 54.31 -7.03 6.42
N PRO A 8 55.00 -6.75 7.56
CA PRO A 8 54.53 -5.74 8.51
C PRO A 8 54.55 -4.31 7.92
N ILE A 9 55.53 -4.00 7.06
CA ILE A 9 55.69 -2.69 6.45
C ILE A 9 54.60 -2.44 5.40
N ILE A 10 54.26 -3.48 4.62
CA ILE A 10 53.18 -3.41 3.63
C ILE A 10 51.83 -3.28 4.32
N LEU A 11 51.58 -4.01 5.42
CA LEU A 11 50.33 -3.88 6.18
C LEU A 11 50.17 -2.50 6.85
N VAL A 12 51.26 -1.92 7.37
CA VAL A 12 51.25 -0.55 7.90
C VAL A 12 51.03 0.47 6.77
N ALA A 13 51.65 0.28 5.60
CA ALA A 13 51.45 1.17 4.45
C ALA A 13 50.02 1.11 3.90
N ILE A 14 49.41 -0.09 3.81
CA ILE A 14 48.02 -0.27 3.39
C ILE A 14 47.07 0.36 4.41
N SER A 15 47.28 0.11 5.72
CA SER A 15 46.49 0.73 6.78
C SER A 15 46.61 2.27 6.79
N TYR A 16 47.81 2.80 6.57
CA TYR A 16 48.04 4.25 6.46
C TYR A 16 47.42 4.85 5.20
N HIS A 17 47.37 4.11 4.08
CA HIS A 17 46.76 4.58 2.84
C HIS A 17 45.24 4.54 2.88
N CYS A 18 44.62 3.52 3.49
CA CYS A 18 43.19 3.49 3.81
C CYS A 18 42.82 4.64 4.76
N HIS A 19 43.59 4.86 5.83
CA HIS A 19 43.33 5.95 6.77
C HIS A 19 43.48 7.35 6.14
N ARG A 20 44.47 7.55 5.26
CA ARG A 20 44.69 8.83 4.57
C ARG A 20 43.66 9.11 3.48
N ARG A 21 43.10 8.09 2.82
CA ARG A 21 41.99 8.27 1.86
C ARG A 21 40.69 8.66 2.56
N HIS A 22 40.39 8.07 3.72
CA HIS A 22 39.27 8.52 4.55
C HIS A 22 39.46 9.97 5.04
N GLN A 23 40.69 10.38 5.40
CA GLN A 23 40.94 11.76 5.82
C GLN A 23 40.77 12.81 4.70
N THR A 24 41.07 12.50 3.44
CA THR A 24 40.92 13.49 2.34
C THR A 24 39.45 13.76 1.99
N ILE A 25 38.55 12.78 2.17
CA ILE A 25 37.10 12.96 1.98
C ILE A 25 36.51 13.82 3.12
N LEU A 26 37.01 13.66 4.34
CA LEU A 26 36.58 14.41 5.54
C LEU A 26 37.02 15.89 5.58
N MET A 27 37.88 16.36 4.68
CA MET A 27 38.48 17.71 4.77
C MET A 27 37.69 18.84 4.07
N SER A 28 36.51 18.57 3.51
CA SER A 28 35.73 19.59 2.78
C SER A 28 34.53 20.16 3.55
N SER A 29 34.06 19.49 4.60
CA SER A 29 32.90 19.93 5.40
C SER A 29 33.34 20.69 6.66
N SER A 30 32.56 21.70 7.05
CA SER A 30 32.81 22.43 8.29
C SER A 30 32.51 21.55 9.52
N PRO A 31 33.13 21.80 10.69
CA PRO A 31 32.78 21.07 11.92
C PRO A 31 31.29 21.13 12.27
N THR A 32 30.64 22.26 12.00
CA THR A 32 29.19 22.44 12.18
C THR A 32 28.40 21.52 11.25
N GLN A 33 28.78 21.45 9.98
CA GLN A 33 28.10 20.57 9.02
C GLN A 33 28.27 19.10 9.41
N ASN A 34 29.46 18.67 9.84
CA ASN A 34 29.64 17.30 10.32
C ASN A 34 28.80 16.98 11.56
N ALA A 35 28.63 17.94 12.47
CA ALA A 35 27.74 17.77 13.62
C ALA A 35 26.27 17.62 13.19
N GLN A 36 25.82 18.41 12.20
CA GLN A 36 24.48 18.31 11.62
C GLN A 36 24.24 16.96 10.92
N LEU A 37 25.20 16.47 10.13
CA LEU A 37 25.09 15.16 9.48
C LEU A 37 25.06 14.02 10.50
N GLN A 38 25.86 14.12 11.57
CA GLN A 38 25.82 13.15 12.66
C GLN A 38 24.47 13.20 13.39
N GLU A 39 23.92 14.38 13.64
CA GLU A 39 22.60 14.53 14.26
C GLU A 39 21.50 13.85 13.45
N VAL A 40 21.49 14.01 12.11
CA VAL A 40 20.53 13.30 11.24
C VAL A 40 20.67 11.79 11.38
N ALA A 41 21.89 11.26 11.34
CA ALA A 41 22.13 9.82 11.48
C ALA A 41 21.70 9.29 12.86
N ASP A 42 22.00 10.03 13.93
CA ASP A 42 21.63 9.65 15.31
C ASP A 42 20.11 9.69 15.53
N LEU A 43 19.43 10.69 14.96
CA LEU A 43 17.96 10.81 15.05
C LEU A 43 17.26 9.73 14.22
N LEU A 44 17.74 9.43 13.02
CA LEU A 44 17.19 8.33 12.21
C LEU A 44 17.39 6.98 12.90
N LEU A 45 18.55 6.77 13.53
CA LEU A 45 18.81 5.58 14.34
C LEU A 45 17.83 5.47 15.51
N THR A 46 17.54 6.59 16.18
CA THR A 46 16.55 6.63 17.27
C THR A 46 15.14 6.25 16.80
N ILE A 47 14.76 6.68 15.58
CA ILE A 47 13.49 6.27 14.98
C ILE A 47 13.48 4.75 14.74
N PHE A 48 14.52 4.19 14.13
CA PHE A 48 14.60 2.75 13.86
C PHE A 48 14.62 1.91 15.14
N GLU A 49 15.32 2.37 16.18
CA GLU A 49 15.28 1.74 17.50
C GLU A 49 13.88 1.77 18.11
N THR A 50 13.14 2.89 17.96
CA THR A 50 11.74 2.98 18.42
C THR A 50 10.82 2.04 17.62
N LEU A 51 11.02 1.89 16.31
CA LEU A 51 10.29 0.90 15.50
C LEU A 51 10.60 -0.54 15.93
N ALA A 52 11.82 -0.81 16.37
CA ALA A 52 12.18 -2.10 16.93
C ALA A 52 11.57 -2.35 18.32
N GLU A 53 11.49 -1.30 19.16
CA GLU A 53 10.76 -1.35 20.43
C GLU A 53 9.26 -1.62 20.21
N LEU A 54 8.66 -1.07 19.14
CA LEU A 54 7.29 -1.35 18.70
C LEU A 54 7.08 -2.77 18.15
N ARG A 55 8.14 -3.59 18.03
CA ARG A 55 8.13 -4.92 17.37
C ARG A 55 7.85 -4.90 15.86
N TYR A 56 7.93 -3.74 15.22
CA TYR A 56 7.78 -3.64 13.78
C TYR A 56 9.05 -4.06 13.03
N VAL A 57 10.22 -3.59 13.51
CA VAL A 57 11.53 -3.92 12.92
C VAL A 57 12.29 -4.90 13.82
N ASP A 58 12.92 -5.92 13.25
CA ASP A 58 13.83 -6.79 14.02
C ASP A 58 15.07 -5.97 14.45
N PRO A 59 15.39 -5.85 15.76
CA PRO A 59 16.57 -5.13 16.21
C PRO A 59 17.89 -5.56 15.52
N GLU A 60 18.02 -6.82 15.11
CA GLU A 60 19.21 -7.34 14.42
C GLU A 60 19.31 -6.91 12.94
N SER A 61 18.21 -6.42 12.37
CA SER A 61 18.19 -5.86 11.01
C SER A 61 18.73 -4.43 10.95
N ILE A 62 18.84 -3.71 12.09
CA ILE A 62 19.36 -2.35 12.13
C ILE A 62 20.89 -2.38 12.00
N VAL A 63 21.41 -1.93 10.87
CA VAL A 63 22.84 -1.81 10.62
C VAL A 63 23.28 -0.36 10.88
N ARG A 64 24.21 -0.19 11.81
CA ARG A 64 24.75 1.12 12.21
C ARG A 64 26.02 1.44 11.42
N GLY A 65 26.22 2.71 11.10
CA GLY A 65 27.48 3.20 10.53
C GLY A 65 28.65 3.14 11.54
N PRO A 66 29.90 3.42 11.09
CA PRO A 66 30.23 3.82 9.73
C PRO A 66 30.35 2.65 8.73
N HIS A 67 29.90 2.86 7.49
CA HIS A 67 29.95 1.86 6.41
C HIS A 67 31.15 2.05 5.47
N ASP A 68 31.65 0.96 4.88
CA ASP A 68 32.61 1.01 3.78
C ASP A 68 31.86 1.08 2.44
N LEU A 69 31.88 2.27 1.81
CA LEU A 69 31.21 2.56 0.54
C LEU A 69 32.21 2.74 -0.59
N SER A 70 33.34 2.04 -0.52
CA SER A 70 34.39 2.12 -1.53
C SER A 70 33.93 1.61 -2.90
N HIS A 71 32.95 0.70 -2.95
CA HIS A 71 32.39 0.18 -4.21
C HIS A 71 31.49 1.18 -4.93
N LEU A 72 30.87 2.13 -4.21
CA LEU A 72 29.95 3.13 -4.79
C LEU A 72 30.64 4.42 -5.26
N GLN A 73 31.98 4.49 -5.23
CA GLN A 73 32.69 5.74 -5.55
C GLN A 73 32.53 6.20 -7.01
N ASP A 74 32.41 5.24 -7.93
CA ASP A 74 32.18 5.54 -9.34
C ASP A 74 30.77 6.14 -9.54
N LEU A 75 29.75 5.50 -8.95
CA LEU A 75 28.37 5.99 -8.92
C LEU A 75 28.25 7.39 -8.30
N TYR A 76 28.93 7.64 -7.17
CA TYR A 76 28.95 8.97 -6.54
C TYR A 76 29.57 10.04 -7.43
N THR A 77 30.52 9.65 -8.27
CA THR A 77 31.18 10.55 -9.23
C THR A 77 30.28 10.82 -10.43
N GLU A 78 29.59 9.78 -10.94
CA GLU A 78 28.61 9.88 -12.01
C GLU A 78 27.45 10.80 -11.65
N HIS A 79 26.83 10.62 -10.48
CA HIS A 79 25.77 11.50 -9.99
C HIS A 79 26.26 12.82 -9.38
N ASN A 80 27.58 13.09 -9.46
CA ASN A 80 28.20 14.29 -8.92
C ASN A 80 27.81 14.58 -7.46
N LEU A 81 27.71 13.55 -6.61
CA LEU A 81 27.25 13.72 -5.22
C LEU A 81 28.20 14.63 -4.43
N ASP A 82 27.62 15.54 -3.64
CA ASP A 82 28.39 16.43 -2.78
C ASP A 82 29.13 15.63 -1.69
N PRO A 83 30.38 16.01 -1.33
CA PRO A 83 31.13 15.31 -0.28
C PRO A 83 30.38 15.17 1.06
N SER A 84 29.50 16.13 1.39
CA SER A 84 28.66 16.06 2.59
C SER A 84 27.66 14.89 2.54
N ILE A 85 27.03 14.64 1.39
CA ILE A 85 26.13 13.49 1.19
C ILE A 85 26.91 12.19 1.21
N ARG A 86 28.07 12.13 0.54
CA ARG A 86 28.95 10.94 0.61
C ARG A 86 29.35 10.63 2.04
N HIS A 87 29.64 11.65 2.85
CA HIS A 87 29.94 11.46 4.27
C HIS A 87 28.72 11.02 5.05
N LEU A 88 27.55 11.63 4.82
CA LEU A 88 26.30 11.23 5.48
C LEU A 88 25.97 9.76 5.21
N TYR A 89 26.11 9.27 3.99
CA TYR A 89 25.88 7.86 3.65
C TYR A 89 26.76 6.90 4.44
N THR A 90 27.99 7.31 4.79
CA THR A 90 28.81 6.48 5.69
C THR A 90 28.21 6.39 7.09
N LEU A 91 27.49 7.41 7.56
CA LEU A 91 26.96 7.52 8.92
C LEU A 91 25.55 6.94 9.07
N LEU A 92 24.72 7.06 8.03
CA LEU A 92 23.29 6.72 8.11
C LEU A 92 23.09 5.27 8.55
N PRO A 93 22.24 5.01 9.55
CA PRO A 93 21.76 3.66 9.79
C PRO A 93 20.85 3.24 8.65
N TYR A 94 20.72 1.93 8.44
CA TYR A 94 19.74 1.37 7.51
C TYR A 94 19.19 0.05 8.04
N ILE A 95 18.11 -0.41 7.41
CA ILE A 95 17.46 -1.68 7.72
C ILE A 95 17.87 -2.72 6.68
N ASP A 96 18.57 -3.77 7.11
CA ASP A 96 18.92 -4.91 6.27
C ASP A 96 17.64 -5.67 5.94
N SER A 97 17.08 -5.39 4.76
CA SER A 97 15.79 -5.91 4.30
C SER A 97 15.78 -7.44 4.09
N SER A 98 16.95 -8.07 4.08
CA SER A 98 17.06 -9.53 4.09
C SER A 98 16.80 -10.13 5.48
N GLN A 99 16.96 -9.32 6.53
CA GLN A 99 16.82 -9.72 7.93
C GLN A 99 15.52 -9.29 8.60
N THR A 100 14.68 -8.54 7.92
CA THR A 100 13.34 -8.18 8.40
C THR A 100 12.32 -8.38 7.29
N GLU A 101 11.05 -8.42 7.68
CA GLU A 101 9.94 -8.45 6.74
C GLU A 101 9.30 -7.06 6.61
N ALA A 102 9.54 -6.15 7.57
CA ALA A 102 9.19 -4.74 7.46
C ALA A 102 9.83 -4.08 6.24
N ARG A 103 8.99 -3.50 5.39
CA ARG A 103 9.38 -2.80 4.15
C ARG A 103 8.97 -1.33 4.18
N ASP A 104 7.79 -1.08 4.74
CA ASP A 104 7.25 0.26 4.80
C ASP A 104 7.84 1.05 5.95
N PHE A 105 7.98 2.34 5.72
CA PHE A 105 8.44 3.35 6.63
C PHE A 105 7.41 4.49 6.65
N PHE A 106 7.77 5.62 7.26
CA PHE A 106 6.90 6.75 7.51
C PHE A 106 6.07 7.18 6.28
N HIS A 107 4.75 7.30 6.45
CA HIS A 107 3.80 7.70 5.40
C HIS A 107 3.94 6.88 4.11
N GLY A 108 4.03 5.56 4.23
CA GLY A 108 4.03 4.63 3.11
C GLY A 108 5.30 4.60 2.26
N GLY A 109 6.31 5.43 2.56
CA GLY A 109 7.65 5.32 1.98
C GLY A 109 8.33 4.01 2.39
N THR A 110 9.51 3.71 1.84
CA THR A 110 10.29 2.52 2.22
C THR A 110 11.64 2.89 2.81
N PHE A 111 12.29 1.94 3.52
CA PHE A 111 13.61 2.18 4.11
C PHE A 111 14.68 2.38 3.03
N PHE A 112 15.50 3.43 3.17
CA PHE A 112 16.63 3.70 2.29
C PHE A 112 17.90 3.00 2.78
N ASP A 113 18.57 2.24 1.92
CA ASP A 113 19.87 1.62 2.16
C ASP A 113 20.99 2.38 1.41
N PRO A 114 21.85 3.16 2.09
CA PRO A 114 22.93 3.91 1.45
C PRO A 114 24.08 3.02 0.95
N THR A 115 24.03 1.70 1.19
CA THR A 115 25.02 0.72 0.75
C THR A 115 24.63 0.01 -0.54
N ASP A 116 23.35 0.09 -0.93
CA ASP A 116 22.79 -0.47 -2.14
C ASP A 116 22.87 0.53 -3.31
N GLU A 117 23.35 0.06 -4.46
CA GLU A 117 23.53 0.90 -5.65
C GLU A 117 22.19 1.34 -6.25
N GLY A 118 21.19 0.45 -6.26
CA GLY A 118 19.86 0.72 -6.79
C GLY A 118 19.11 1.76 -5.96
N ASP A 119 19.19 1.67 -4.64
CA ASP A 119 18.62 2.67 -3.73
C ASP A 119 19.27 4.05 -3.93
N VAL A 120 20.60 4.11 -4.06
CA VAL A 120 21.30 5.39 -4.29
C VAL A 120 20.91 6.00 -5.63
N GLU A 121 20.81 5.19 -6.70
CA GLU A 121 20.39 5.62 -8.03
C GLU A 121 18.93 6.09 -8.04
N GLN A 122 18.01 5.28 -7.51
CA GLN A 122 16.59 5.62 -7.36
C GLN A 122 16.42 6.89 -6.52
N GLY A 123 17.19 7.05 -5.44
CA GLY A 123 17.18 8.26 -4.60
C GLY A 123 17.60 9.54 -5.33
N ARG A 124 18.15 9.46 -6.55
CA ARG A 124 18.40 10.62 -7.43
C ARG A 124 17.18 10.99 -8.28
N ASN A 125 16.27 10.06 -8.53
CA ASN A 125 15.00 10.26 -9.21
C ASN A 125 13.85 9.61 -8.41
N PRO A 126 13.54 10.14 -7.21
CA PRO A 126 12.65 9.46 -6.27
C PRO A 126 11.23 9.26 -6.80
N TYR A 127 10.76 10.02 -7.81
CA TYR A 127 9.39 9.96 -8.35
C TYR A 127 9.28 9.32 -9.73
N TYR A 128 10.34 8.67 -10.22
CA TYR A 128 10.39 8.01 -11.54
C TYR A 128 10.02 8.91 -12.71
N ALA A 129 10.18 10.21 -12.56
CA ALA A 129 9.77 11.15 -13.58
C ALA A 129 10.75 11.20 -14.74
N ILE A 130 10.21 11.59 -15.89
CA ILE A 130 10.95 11.72 -17.14
C ILE A 130 11.78 13.00 -17.06
N LEU A 131 13.10 12.87 -17.18
CA LEU A 131 14.03 13.99 -17.17
C LEU A 131 14.37 14.37 -18.60
N GLU A 132 13.96 15.56 -19.03
CA GLU A 132 14.26 16.09 -20.38
C GLU A 132 15.29 17.23 -20.37
N GLY A 133 15.62 17.77 -19.19
CA GLY A 133 16.58 18.86 -19.01
C GLY A 133 18.02 18.43 -18.72
N ASP A 134 18.98 19.12 -19.34
CA ASP A 134 20.43 18.91 -19.11
C ASP A 134 20.93 19.50 -17.77
N ASP A 135 20.17 20.38 -17.14
CA ASP A 135 20.50 21.00 -15.85
C ASP A 135 19.29 21.18 -14.93
N PHE A 136 19.55 21.47 -13.65
CA PHE A 136 18.49 21.60 -12.63
C PHE A 136 17.52 22.76 -12.90
N GLU A 137 17.91 23.79 -13.65
CA GLU A 137 17.06 24.98 -13.84
C GLU A 137 16.26 24.91 -15.16
N ALA A 138 16.39 23.83 -15.92
CA ALA A 138 15.53 23.49 -17.05
C ALA A 138 14.10 23.18 -16.57
N GLU A 139 13.11 23.38 -17.45
CA GLU A 139 11.67 23.19 -17.16
C GLU A 139 11.38 21.80 -16.58
N ASP A 140 11.99 20.76 -17.17
CA ASP A 140 11.95 19.37 -16.71
C ASP A 140 13.35 18.88 -16.30
N GLY A 141 14.07 19.72 -15.56
CA GLY A 141 15.40 19.40 -15.03
C GLY A 141 15.40 18.29 -13.98
N PRO A 142 16.58 17.78 -13.56
CA PRO A 142 16.70 16.80 -12.50
C PRO A 142 16.06 17.24 -11.17
N TYR A 143 15.45 16.30 -10.44
CA TYR A 143 14.81 16.55 -9.13
C TYR A 143 15.80 16.91 -8.03
N MET A 144 16.98 16.28 -8.05
CA MET A 144 17.88 16.26 -6.89
C MET A 144 19.15 17.04 -7.17
N ARG A 145 19.38 18.13 -6.42
CA ARG A 145 20.69 18.79 -6.40
C ARG A 145 21.77 17.87 -5.80
N PRO A 146 23.06 18.06 -6.13
CA PRO A 146 24.17 17.24 -5.60
C PRO A 146 24.24 17.07 -4.08
N TRP A 147 23.74 18.06 -3.33
CA TRP A 147 23.75 18.09 -1.87
C TRP A 147 22.39 17.73 -1.24
N TYR A 148 21.45 17.23 -2.04
CA TYR A 148 20.19 16.63 -1.58
C TYR A 148 20.32 15.11 -1.55
N THR A 149 19.62 14.46 -0.64
CA THR A 149 19.45 13.01 -0.63
C THR A 149 18.11 12.62 -0.04
N VAL A 150 17.65 11.41 -0.34
CA VAL A 150 16.53 10.77 0.33
C VAL A 150 16.96 10.23 1.70
N LEU A 151 16.04 10.25 2.66
CA LEU A 151 16.13 9.51 3.93
C LEU A 151 15.11 8.35 3.98
N SER A 152 14.18 8.30 3.03
CA SER A 152 13.29 7.19 2.74
C SER A 152 13.10 7.09 1.23
N ASN A 153 12.90 5.89 0.71
CA ASN A 153 12.57 5.69 -0.70
C ASN A 153 11.06 5.88 -0.91
N LEU A 154 10.68 6.11 -2.16
CA LEU A 154 9.28 6.10 -2.59
C LEU A 154 8.72 4.68 -2.46
N GLY A 155 7.65 4.51 -1.68
CA GLY A 155 6.75 3.36 -1.79
C GLY A 155 5.73 3.61 -2.90
N ASN A 156 4.84 2.66 -3.20
CA ASN A 156 3.93 2.84 -4.34
C ASN A 156 2.98 4.03 -4.13
N HIS A 157 3.25 5.15 -4.81
CA HIS A 157 2.45 6.37 -4.75
C HIS A 157 2.36 7.03 -3.37
N GLN A 158 3.46 7.01 -2.60
CA GLN A 158 3.50 7.51 -1.22
C GLN A 158 4.46 8.69 -1.01
N SER A 159 4.73 9.03 0.25
CA SER A 159 5.61 10.14 0.62
C SER A 159 7.09 9.76 0.71
N VAL A 160 7.96 10.72 0.35
CA VAL A 160 9.42 10.62 0.38
C VAL A 160 9.99 11.67 1.34
N ILE A 161 10.92 11.27 2.21
CA ILE A 161 11.65 12.17 3.09
C ILE A 161 12.94 12.61 2.38
N LEU A 162 13.08 13.90 2.09
CA LEU A 162 14.22 14.48 1.39
C LEU A 162 15.02 15.37 2.35
N TYR A 163 16.35 15.29 2.32
CA TYR A 163 17.26 16.05 3.17
C TYR A 163 18.21 16.94 2.37
N ASP A 164 18.35 18.20 2.81
CA ASP A 164 19.34 19.16 2.32
C ASP A 164 20.50 19.32 3.30
N ALA A 165 21.69 18.86 2.90
CA ALA A 165 22.92 18.94 3.69
C ALA A 165 23.54 20.35 3.80
N LYS A 166 23.11 21.32 2.99
CA LYS A 166 23.56 22.72 3.05
C LYS A 166 22.71 23.55 4.00
N MET A 167 21.39 23.45 3.91
CA MET A 167 20.49 24.22 4.77
C MET A 167 20.05 23.47 6.03
N HIS A 168 20.35 22.17 6.13
CA HIS A 168 19.92 21.30 7.22
C HIS A 168 18.39 21.25 7.37
N ARG A 169 17.71 20.97 6.26
CA ARG A 169 16.25 20.95 6.16
C ARG A 169 15.75 19.63 5.63
N ILE A 170 14.50 19.30 5.99
CA ILE A 170 13.79 18.15 5.47
C ILE A 170 12.48 18.58 4.81
N TRP A 171 12.18 17.96 3.66
CA TRP A 171 10.85 17.93 3.07
C TRP A 171 10.28 16.53 3.23
N ILE A 172 8.97 16.44 3.45
CA ILE A 172 8.20 15.20 3.33
C ILE A 172 7.19 15.47 2.23
N VAL A 173 7.41 14.87 1.06
CA VAL A 173 6.72 15.21 -0.18
C VAL A 173 5.99 13.98 -0.68
N ASP A 174 4.73 14.16 -1.03
CA ASP A 174 3.86 13.12 -1.53
C ASP A 174 3.83 13.10 -3.07
N GLN A 175 3.88 11.89 -3.65
CA GLN A 175 3.96 11.75 -5.10
C GLN A 175 2.65 12.19 -5.80
N GLU A 176 1.49 11.88 -5.22
CA GLU A 176 0.21 12.09 -5.90
C GLU A 176 -0.23 13.54 -5.82
N CYS A 177 -0.20 14.12 -4.62
CA CYS A 177 -0.70 15.48 -4.42
C CYS A 177 0.37 16.57 -4.65
N TRP A 178 1.63 16.17 -4.88
CA TRP A 178 2.78 17.08 -5.06
C TRP A 178 2.88 18.17 -3.98
N SER A 179 2.54 17.80 -2.74
CA SER A 179 2.48 18.71 -1.59
C SER A 179 3.17 18.12 -0.37
N SER A 180 3.31 18.92 0.70
CA SER A 180 3.90 18.38 1.92
C SER A 180 2.89 17.55 2.73
N THR A 181 3.29 16.34 3.08
CA THR A 181 2.58 15.51 4.06
C THR A 181 3.16 15.63 5.46
N ASP A 182 4.10 16.55 5.71
CA ASP A 182 4.66 16.76 7.05
C ASP A 182 3.57 17.18 8.06
N PRO A 183 3.28 16.35 9.08
CA PRO A 183 2.28 16.66 10.09
C PRO A 183 2.54 17.97 10.84
N GLY A 184 3.80 18.42 10.96
CA GLY A 184 4.17 19.65 11.66
C GLY A 184 3.73 20.95 10.97
N LEU A 185 3.51 20.88 9.65
CA LEU A 185 3.06 22.02 8.83
C LEU A 185 1.53 22.14 8.81
N ARG A 186 0.79 21.06 9.04
CA ARG A 186 -0.68 21.06 9.00
C ARG A 186 -1.29 21.61 10.31
N PRO A 187 -2.12 22.67 10.26
CA PRO A 187 -2.75 23.24 11.47
C PRO A 187 -3.68 22.25 12.20
N ALA A 188 -4.36 21.37 11.45
CA ALA A 188 -5.29 20.36 11.98
C ALA A 188 -4.58 19.39 12.93
N TRP A 189 -3.35 18.98 12.59
CA TRP A 189 -2.54 18.07 13.41
C TRP A 189 -2.16 18.65 14.79
N ARG A 190 -2.05 19.98 14.91
CA ARG A 190 -1.82 20.64 16.20
C ARG A 190 -3.07 20.68 17.08
N LYS A 191 -4.27 20.71 16.49
CA LYS A 191 -5.54 20.82 17.24
C LYS A 191 -6.00 19.50 17.86
N VAL A 192 -5.68 18.35 17.24
CA VAL A 192 -5.97 16.99 17.79
C VAL A 192 -5.25 16.72 19.13
N ILE A 193 -4.34 17.60 19.54
CA ILE A 193 -3.64 17.53 20.84
C ILE A 193 -4.55 18.00 22.01
N GLY A 194 -5.74 18.57 21.74
CA GLY A 194 -6.56 19.23 22.77
C GLY A 194 -7.99 18.74 23.00
N ASP A 195 -8.63 18.02 22.07
CA ASP A 195 -10.02 17.55 22.24
C ASP A 195 -10.21 16.16 21.61
N GLU A 196 -10.94 15.30 22.32
CA GLU A 196 -11.25 13.93 21.94
C GLU A 196 -12.13 13.86 20.69
N SER A 197 -11.88 12.80 19.90
CA SER A 197 -12.62 12.32 18.72
C SER A 197 -12.71 13.27 17.52
N GLU A 198 -11.98 12.94 16.45
CA GLU A 198 -12.60 12.63 15.15
C GLU A 198 -11.57 12.05 14.17
N ARG A 199 -12.10 11.32 13.19
CA ARG A 199 -11.46 10.53 12.13
C ARG A 199 -10.15 11.13 11.61
N SER A 200 -9.12 10.29 11.48
CA SER A 200 -8.00 10.58 10.59
C SER A 200 -8.53 10.59 9.16
N ASP A 201 -8.71 11.79 8.63
CA ASP A 201 -9.13 12.11 7.26
C ASP A 201 -7.98 11.91 6.25
N TRP A 202 -7.40 10.70 6.26
CA TRP A 202 -6.26 10.34 5.41
C TRP A 202 -6.62 9.21 4.46
N GLY A 203 -7.71 9.39 3.70
CA GLY A 203 -8.09 8.44 2.66
C GLY A 203 -9.28 8.83 1.78
N ASP A 204 -9.57 10.13 1.62
CA ASP A 204 -10.64 10.60 0.74
C ASP A 204 -10.29 11.94 0.08
N ASP A 205 -9.24 11.96 -0.75
CA ASP A 205 -9.06 13.00 -1.76
C ASP A 205 -9.36 12.44 -3.14
N GLY A 206 -10.66 12.39 -3.45
CA GLY A 206 -11.14 12.32 -4.83
C GLY A 206 -10.61 13.51 -5.63
N SER A 207 -9.39 13.39 -6.16
CA SER A 207 -8.84 14.29 -7.15
C SER A 207 -9.39 13.90 -8.51
N GLU A 208 -10.22 14.79 -9.04
CA GLU A 208 -10.82 14.81 -10.36
C GLU A 208 -9.72 14.95 -11.44
N ALA A 209 -8.93 13.90 -11.67
CA ALA A 209 -8.00 13.81 -12.78
C ALA A 209 -8.68 13.03 -13.92
N GLY A 210 -9.05 13.75 -14.99
CA GLY A 210 -9.65 13.16 -16.19
C GLY A 210 -8.69 12.18 -16.87
N TYR A 211 -8.90 10.88 -16.64
CA TYR A 211 -8.28 9.82 -17.41
C TYR A 211 -8.89 9.79 -18.82
N GLN A 212 -8.05 10.01 -19.83
CA GLN A 212 -8.38 9.69 -21.21
C GLN A 212 -8.34 8.16 -21.37
N ASP A 213 -9.45 7.60 -21.87
CA ASP A 213 -9.60 6.20 -22.24
C ASP A 213 -8.43 5.72 -23.10
N VAL A 214 -7.59 4.86 -22.52
CA VAL A 214 -6.73 3.95 -23.27
C VAL A 214 -7.41 2.58 -23.18
N GLU A 215 -7.91 2.09 -24.31
CA GLU A 215 -8.45 0.74 -24.41
C GLU A 215 -7.31 -0.28 -24.25
N GLU A 216 -7.12 -0.79 -23.02
CA GLU A 216 -6.35 -2.01 -22.77
C GLU A 216 -7.28 -3.14 -22.31
N ASP A 217 -7.33 -4.16 -23.16
CA ASP A 217 -8.12 -5.38 -23.05
C ASP A 217 -7.29 -6.40 -22.22
N ASP A 218 -7.64 -6.61 -20.95
CA ASP A 218 -7.12 -7.72 -20.16
C ASP A 218 -8.18 -8.25 -19.17
N THR A 219 -8.98 -9.21 -19.63
CA THR A 219 -9.93 -9.94 -18.78
C THR A 219 -9.33 -11.27 -18.30
N SER A 220 -8.48 -11.17 -17.27
CA SER A 220 -8.29 -12.26 -16.30
C SER A 220 -8.01 -11.72 -14.90
N SER A 221 -8.95 -10.92 -14.37
CA SER A 221 -8.94 -10.52 -12.97
C SER A 221 -9.41 -11.68 -12.09
N HIS A 222 -8.46 -12.36 -11.46
CA HIS A 222 -8.71 -12.98 -10.17
C HIS A 222 -8.85 -11.84 -9.15
N GLY A 223 -10.11 -11.57 -8.77
CA GLY A 223 -10.58 -10.64 -7.74
C GLY A 223 -9.52 -9.95 -6.90
N SER A 224 -9.03 -8.80 -7.39
CA SER A 224 -8.67 -7.68 -6.53
C SER A 224 -9.94 -6.83 -6.40
N SER A 225 -10.53 -6.84 -5.21
CA SER A 225 -11.71 -6.03 -4.89
C SER A 225 -11.25 -4.59 -4.62
N GLU A 226 -10.98 -3.84 -5.68
CA GLU A 226 -10.92 -2.40 -5.56
C GLU A 226 -12.33 -1.86 -5.31
N PHE A 227 -12.37 -1.16 -4.19
CA PHE A 227 -13.42 -0.44 -3.51
C PHE A 227 -14.18 0.51 -4.46
N TRP A 228 -15.48 0.30 -4.62
CA TRP A 228 -16.37 1.27 -5.26
C TRP A 228 -16.97 2.17 -4.19
N SER A 229 -16.53 3.43 -4.12
CA SER A 229 -17.21 4.45 -3.31
C SER A 229 -18.58 4.78 -3.92
N PRO A 230 -19.65 4.87 -3.12
CA PRO A 230 -20.98 5.22 -3.60
C PRO A 230 -21.17 6.75 -3.61
N ASP A 231 -20.80 7.42 -4.71
CA ASP A 231 -21.24 8.79 -4.97
C ASP A 231 -22.34 8.82 -6.02
N ASP A 232 -23.52 9.25 -5.59
CA ASP A 232 -24.41 10.21 -6.26
C ASP A 232 -25.85 10.06 -5.72
N ALA A 233 -26.24 10.96 -4.80
CA ALA A 233 -27.61 11.46 -4.67
C ALA A 233 -27.73 12.51 -3.55
N GLY A 234 -28.05 13.76 -3.91
CA GLY A 234 -28.90 14.60 -3.06
C GLY A 234 -28.52 16.08 -3.01
N GLU A 235 -29.29 16.90 -3.73
CA GLU A 235 -29.33 18.35 -3.58
C GLU A 235 -29.49 18.76 -2.09
N GLU A 236 -28.54 19.53 -1.57
CA GLU A 236 -28.66 20.12 -0.23
C GLU A 236 -29.66 21.29 -0.23
N PRO A 237 -30.46 21.44 0.84
CA PRO A 237 -31.32 22.60 1.02
C PRO A 237 -30.49 23.82 1.41
N VAL A 238 -30.66 24.90 0.65
CA VAL A 238 -30.22 26.27 0.94
C VAL A 238 -30.45 26.64 2.41
N ASN A 239 -29.35 26.88 3.12
CA ASN A 239 -29.33 27.23 4.54
C ASN A 239 -29.63 28.74 4.72
N GLU A 240 -30.81 29.06 5.24
CA GLU A 240 -31.32 30.41 5.54
C GLU A 240 -30.53 31.16 6.65
N LEU A 241 -29.44 30.60 7.15
CA LEU A 241 -28.65 31.15 8.27
C LEU A 241 -27.56 32.15 7.87
N GLU A 242 -27.35 32.40 6.57
CA GLU A 242 -26.37 33.39 6.10
C GLU A 242 -26.89 34.84 6.10
N GLN A 243 -28.20 35.06 6.29
CA GLN A 243 -28.81 36.41 6.31
C GLN A 243 -28.75 37.11 7.68
N LEU A 244 -28.13 36.53 8.70
CA LEU A 244 -28.06 37.10 10.06
C LEU A 244 -26.68 37.55 10.51
N ARG A 245 -25.68 37.58 9.62
CA ARG A 245 -24.30 37.97 9.98
C ARG A 245 -23.89 39.39 9.57
N GLU A 246 -24.78 40.17 8.96
CA GLU A 246 -24.44 41.51 8.43
C GLU A 246 -24.78 42.70 9.35
N GLU A 247 -25.31 42.52 10.56
CA GLU A 247 -25.69 43.64 11.43
C GLU A 247 -25.01 43.61 12.80
N THR A 248 -23.68 43.66 12.88
CA THR A 248 -22.94 44.36 13.97
C THR A 248 -21.42 44.26 13.79
N ALA A 249 -20.83 45.20 13.07
CA ALA A 249 -19.41 45.54 13.23
C ALA A 249 -19.26 47.05 13.05
N GLU A 250 -19.47 47.78 14.16
CA GLU A 250 -19.09 49.18 14.25
C GLU A 250 -17.57 49.30 14.07
N GLY A 251 -17.18 50.16 13.13
CA GLY A 251 -15.81 50.31 12.65
C GLY A 251 -14.82 50.70 13.75
N ILE A 252 -13.78 49.89 13.86
CA ILE A 252 -12.51 50.27 14.48
C ILE A 252 -11.53 50.52 13.33
N ASP A 253 -11.25 51.80 13.06
CA ASP A 253 -10.29 52.26 12.04
C ASP A 253 -8.86 52.06 12.57
N PHE A 254 -8.29 50.88 12.31
CA PHE A 254 -6.85 50.63 12.49
C PHE A 254 -6.10 51.08 11.24
N ASN A 255 -5.77 52.36 11.20
CA ASN A 255 -4.93 52.96 10.17
C ASN A 255 -3.45 52.90 10.60
N GLU A 256 -2.84 51.71 10.52
CA GLU A 256 -1.39 51.53 10.60
C GLU A 256 -0.89 50.66 9.44
N GLY A 257 -0.61 51.31 8.30
CA GLY A 257 0.59 51.07 7.47
C GLY A 257 0.96 49.67 6.96
N PHE A 258 0.10 48.66 7.07
CA PHE A 258 0.31 47.38 6.38
C PHE A 258 -0.37 47.44 5.01
N GLU A 259 0.41 47.57 3.95
CA GLU A 259 -0.07 47.31 2.59
C GLU A 259 -0.57 45.86 2.56
N ILE A 260 -1.89 45.68 2.55
CA ILE A 260 -2.52 44.41 2.24
C ILE A 260 -2.22 44.19 0.75
N LEU A 261 -1.12 43.50 0.47
CA LEU A 261 -0.88 42.95 -0.86
C LEU A 261 -2.10 42.11 -1.24
N ASP A 262 -2.62 42.36 -2.44
CA ASP A 262 -3.69 41.56 -3.04
C ASP A 262 -3.24 40.08 -3.05
N GLU A 263 -4.16 39.14 -2.88
CA GLU A 263 -3.85 37.71 -2.97
C GLU A 263 -3.20 37.38 -4.32
N ASN A 264 -3.56 38.12 -5.38
CA ASN A 264 -2.90 38.06 -6.68
C ASN A 264 -1.43 38.48 -6.63
N ASP A 265 -1.08 39.57 -5.93
CA ASP A 265 0.32 40.02 -5.82
C ASP A 265 1.18 39.01 -5.04
N ARG A 266 0.57 38.32 -4.06
CA ARG A 266 1.24 37.24 -3.32
C ARG A 266 1.45 36.00 -4.19
N GLN A 267 0.47 35.68 -5.04
CA GLN A 267 0.60 34.57 -5.99
C GLN A 267 1.65 34.88 -7.06
N GLU A 268 1.62 36.08 -7.66
CA GLU A 268 2.63 36.50 -8.65
C GLU A 268 4.04 36.54 -8.05
N ALA A 269 4.20 36.98 -6.80
CA ALA A 269 5.49 36.95 -6.11
C ALA A 269 5.96 35.52 -5.78
N ARG A 270 5.03 34.58 -5.51
CA ARG A 270 5.35 33.16 -5.35
C ARG A 270 5.76 32.55 -6.67
N ASP A 271 4.97 32.76 -7.73
CA ASP A 271 5.24 32.26 -9.07
C ASP A 271 6.57 32.80 -9.63
N ALA A 272 6.89 34.06 -9.35
CA ALA A 272 8.18 34.67 -9.72
C ALA A 272 9.38 34.15 -8.89
N ALA A 273 9.12 33.55 -7.73
CA ALA A 273 10.13 32.92 -6.86
C ALA A 273 10.24 31.41 -7.08
N MET A 274 9.30 30.78 -7.77
CA MET A 274 9.37 29.36 -8.11
C MET A 274 10.52 29.11 -9.10
N SER A 275 11.25 28.02 -8.89
CA SER A 275 12.23 27.56 -9.87
C SER A 275 11.52 27.32 -11.21
N LYS A 276 12.22 27.55 -12.32
CA LYS A 276 11.71 27.20 -13.65
C LYS A 276 11.51 25.70 -13.81
N ASN A 277 12.21 24.92 -13.00
CA ASN A 277 12.09 23.49 -12.97
C ASN A 277 10.79 23.09 -12.26
N GLY A 278 9.81 22.63 -13.04
CA GLY A 278 8.52 22.14 -12.53
C GLY A 278 8.69 20.93 -11.61
N ASN A 279 9.78 20.18 -11.79
CA ASN A 279 10.13 19.03 -10.94
C ASN A 279 10.77 19.43 -9.61
N SER A 280 11.12 20.71 -9.40
CA SER A 280 11.79 21.15 -8.18
C SER A 280 10.83 21.18 -7.01
N PHE A 281 11.05 20.38 -5.97
CA PHE A 281 10.29 20.42 -4.72
C PHE A 281 10.64 21.62 -3.82
N GLU A 282 11.53 22.52 -4.23
CA GLU A 282 11.97 23.66 -3.40
C GLU A 282 10.84 24.66 -3.10
N HIS A 283 9.75 24.63 -3.88
CA HIS A 283 8.54 25.42 -3.63
C HIS A 283 7.63 24.80 -2.56
N ILE A 284 7.83 23.52 -2.22
CA ILE A 284 7.11 22.83 -1.16
C ILE A 284 7.69 23.24 0.19
N GLU A 285 6.81 23.44 1.18
CA GLU A 285 7.21 23.82 2.53
C GLU A 285 8.13 22.76 3.18
N CYS A 286 9.15 23.23 3.91
CA CYS A 286 10.11 22.38 4.63
C CYS A 286 10.33 22.87 6.06
N ARG A 287 10.96 22.02 6.88
CA ARG A 287 11.33 22.34 8.27
C ARG A 287 12.78 21.98 8.56
N ASP A 288 13.26 22.41 9.72
CA ASP A 288 14.56 22.01 10.25
C ASP A 288 14.65 20.48 10.38
N ALA A 289 15.76 19.90 9.92
CA ALA A 289 15.91 18.46 9.86
C ALA A 289 15.85 17.79 11.25
N GLY A 290 16.47 18.42 12.25
CA GLY A 290 16.48 17.90 13.62
C GLY A 290 15.08 17.91 14.24
N ASP A 291 14.30 18.96 13.99
CA ASP A 291 12.91 19.06 14.46
C ASP A 291 12.01 18.00 13.79
N VAL A 292 12.11 17.81 12.47
CA VAL A 292 11.30 16.81 11.75
C VAL A 292 11.56 15.39 12.27
N LEU A 293 12.83 14.98 12.38
CA LEU A 293 13.15 13.62 12.80
C LEU A 293 12.79 13.37 14.28
N ARG A 294 12.97 14.37 15.16
CA ARG A 294 12.49 14.28 16.55
C ARG A 294 10.97 14.17 16.63
N ASP A 295 10.26 14.90 15.76
CA ASP A 295 8.80 14.85 15.67
C ASP A 295 8.32 13.47 15.19
N ILE A 296 8.92 12.89 14.15
CA ILE A 296 8.61 11.54 13.67
C ILE A 296 8.76 10.52 14.81
N ASN A 297 9.89 10.55 15.51
CA ASN A 297 10.12 9.67 16.66
C ASN A 297 9.05 9.88 17.75
N ARG A 298 8.70 11.13 18.04
CA ARG A 298 7.63 11.46 18.99
C ARG A 298 6.27 10.93 18.51
N TYR A 299 5.97 11.00 17.21
CA TYR A 299 4.70 10.50 16.66
C TYR A 299 4.54 9.00 16.86
N TYR A 300 5.60 8.20 16.67
CA TYR A 300 5.57 6.78 17.00
C TYR A 300 5.44 6.51 18.51
N ARG A 301 6.17 7.25 19.35
CA ARG A 301 6.05 7.14 20.82
C ARG A 301 4.64 7.47 21.32
N GLU A 302 3.99 8.46 20.72
CA GLU A 302 2.62 8.89 21.05
C GLU A 302 1.53 8.11 20.30
N LEU A 303 1.90 7.14 19.44
CA LEU A 303 0.98 6.41 18.56
C LEU A 303 0.07 7.34 17.74
N LYS A 304 0.63 8.50 17.34
CA LYS A 304 0.03 9.40 16.36
C LYS A 304 0.27 8.88 14.95
N GLU A 305 1.46 8.34 14.75
CA GLU A 305 1.81 7.52 13.61
C GLU A 305 1.96 6.07 14.07
N MET A 306 1.53 5.14 13.22
CA MET A 306 1.73 3.71 13.44
C MET A 306 2.78 3.22 12.45
N PRO A 307 3.62 2.23 12.82
CA PRO A 307 4.38 1.51 11.80
C PRO A 307 3.40 0.85 10.82
N ALA A 308 3.90 0.48 9.63
CA ALA A 308 3.10 0.06 8.48
C ALA A 308 2.33 1.22 7.82
N GLY A 309 1.46 0.93 6.87
CA GLY A 309 0.61 1.88 6.13
C GLY A 309 0.93 2.02 4.64
N GLY A 310 2.03 1.44 4.16
CA GLY A 310 2.29 1.29 2.72
C GLY A 310 1.75 -0.03 2.15
N GLU A 311 2.23 -0.41 0.98
CA GLU A 311 1.74 -1.58 0.25
C GLU A 311 2.43 -2.89 0.61
N TYR A 312 3.61 -2.81 1.23
CA TYR A 312 4.42 -3.98 1.50
C TYR A 312 4.21 -4.53 2.91
N ASN A 313 3.08 -4.20 3.53
CA ASN A 313 2.75 -4.66 4.86
C ASN A 313 2.37 -6.12 4.89
N HIS A 314 2.79 -6.79 5.96
CA HIS A 314 2.18 -8.07 6.30
C HIS A 314 0.75 -7.84 6.72
N GLU A 315 -0.13 -8.79 6.37
CA GLU A 315 -1.56 -8.72 6.65
C GLU A 315 -1.86 -8.44 8.15
N GLU A 316 -1.02 -8.88 9.08
CA GLU A 316 -1.15 -8.65 10.53
C GLU A 316 -0.99 -7.17 10.95
N TRP A 317 -0.35 -6.36 10.11
CA TRP A 317 -0.17 -4.92 10.31
C TRP A 317 -1.24 -4.08 9.61
N ASP A 318 -2.05 -4.70 8.75
CA ASP A 318 -3.17 -4.07 8.04
C ASP A 318 -4.47 -4.01 8.88
N LEU A 319 -4.32 -4.10 10.21
CA LEU A 319 -5.45 -4.00 11.15
C LEU A 319 -6.00 -2.58 11.29
N GLY A 320 -5.31 -1.59 10.73
CA GLY A 320 -5.64 -0.18 10.89
C GLY A 320 -5.36 0.36 12.30
N LYS A 321 -5.31 1.69 12.40
CA LYS A 321 -4.96 2.41 13.63
C LYS A 321 -5.96 2.18 14.77
N GLU A 322 -7.25 2.04 14.44
CA GLU A 322 -8.33 1.84 15.42
C GLU A 322 -8.21 0.52 16.19
N ILE A 323 -7.55 -0.49 15.62
CA ILE A 323 -7.29 -1.76 16.29
C ILE A 323 -5.89 -1.75 16.93
N LEU A 324 -4.85 -1.36 16.18
CA LEU A 324 -3.46 -1.46 16.68
C LEU A 324 -3.18 -0.54 17.87
N LYS A 325 -3.65 0.71 17.85
CA LYS A 325 -3.35 1.68 18.92
C LYS A 325 -3.85 1.22 20.29
N PRO A 326 -5.12 0.77 20.45
CA PRO A 326 -5.57 0.17 21.71
C PRO A 326 -4.73 -1.02 22.16
N LEU A 327 -4.22 -1.85 21.25
CA LEU A 327 -3.39 -3.00 21.61
C LEU A 327 -2.04 -2.59 22.20
N TYR A 328 -1.38 -1.58 21.63
CA TYR A 328 -0.13 -1.05 22.21
C TYR A 328 -0.36 -0.50 23.62
N LEU A 329 -1.42 0.29 23.81
CA LEU A 329 -1.77 0.86 25.11
C LEU A 329 -2.10 -0.23 26.13
N LYS A 330 -2.89 -1.24 25.73
CA LYS A 330 -3.22 -2.42 26.56
C LYS A 330 -1.95 -3.14 27.03
N ASN A 331 -0.94 -3.22 26.18
CA ASN A 331 0.32 -3.92 26.44
C ASN A 331 1.41 -3.01 27.04
N GLY A 332 1.06 -1.79 27.48
CA GLY A 332 1.95 -0.95 28.30
C GLY A 332 2.87 -0.01 27.53
N TRP A 333 2.63 0.23 26.24
CA TRP A 333 3.40 1.21 25.47
C TRP A 333 3.20 2.65 26.02
N PRO A 334 4.26 3.50 26.07
CA PRO A 334 5.66 3.20 25.73
C PRO A 334 6.50 2.68 26.91
N ASP A 335 6.10 2.92 28.16
CA ASP A 335 7.02 2.79 29.31
C ASP A 335 7.18 1.36 29.85
N ARG A 336 6.18 0.50 29.66
CA ARG A 336 6.12 -0.87 30.22
C ARG A 336 5.68 -1.87 29.17
N PHE A 337 6.14 -1.69 27.94
CA PHE A 337 5.67 -2.45 26.80
C PHE A 337 6.06 -3.93 26.89
N ASP A 338 5.06 -4.81 26.91
CA ASP A 338 5.23 -6.25 26.74
C ASP A 338 5.01 -6.62 25.28
N GLY A 339 6.10 -6.61 24.51
CA GLY A 339 6.02 -6.89 23.07
C GLY A 339 5.55 -8.31 22.74
N ASP A 340 5.84 -9.31 23.58
CA ASP A 340 5.39 -10.68 23.34
C ASP A 340 3.86 -10.78 23.55
N ALA A 341 3.34 -10.13 24.60
CA ALA A 341 1.90 -10.07 24.83
C ALA A 341 1.17 -9.25 23.75
N PHE A 342 1.80 -8.17 23.26
CA PHE A 342 1.30 -7.39 22.14
C PHE A 342 1.18 -8.22 20.87
N GLU A 343 2.21 -8.95 20.45
CA GLU A 343 2.16 -9.78 19.24
C GLU A 343 1.09 -10.89 19.35
N VAL A 344 0.91 -11.46 20.54
CA VAL A 344 -0.20 -12.40 20.81
C VAL A 344 -1.55 -11.73 20.59
N ASP A 345 -1.77 -10.57 21.18
CA ASP A 345 -3.02 -9.82 21.04
C ASP A 345 -3.25 -9.35 19.59
N GLN A 346 -2.20 -8.97 18.87
CA GLN A 346 -2.24 -8.56 17.46
C GLN A 346 -2.70 -9.72 16.57
N ILE A 347 -2.08 -10.90 16.69
CA ILE A 347 -2.48 -12.09 15.92
C ILE A 347 -3.94 -12.47 16.19
N ARG A 348 -4.38 -12.37 17.45
CA ARG A 348 -5.79 -12.62 17.81
C ARG A 348 -6.73 -11.59 17.19
N ALA A 349 -6.37 -10.30 17.26
CA ALA A 349 -7.16 -9.24 16.65
C ALA A 349 -7.23 -9.39 15.12
N TYR A 350 -6.12 -9.76 14.48
CA TYR A 350 -6.06 -10.09 13.05
C TYR A 350 -6.99 -11.26 12.71
N ALA A 351 -6.93 -12.35 13.47
CA ALA A 351 -7.82 -13.49 13.28
C ALA A 351 -9.31 -13.11 13.42
N VAL A 352 -9.66 -12.26 14.39
CA VAL A 352 -11.02 -11.72 14.53
C VAL A 352 -11.43 -10.85 13.35
N ALA A 353 -10.56 -9.93 12.90
CA ALA A 353 -10.84 -9.04 11.78
C ALA A 353 -11.05 -9.85 10.49
N ARG A 354 -10.19 -10.84 10.21
CA ARG A 354 -10.34 -11.76 9.08
C ARG A 354 -11.60 -12.61 9.18
N ALA A 355 -11.92 -13.11 10.37
CA ALA A 355 -13.16 -13.87 10.58
C ALA A 355 -14.41 -13.02 10.32
N ARG A 356 -14.43 -11.76 10.78
CA ARG A 356 -15.50 -10.79 10.48
C ARG A 356 -15.62 -10.58 8.99
N TYR A 357 -14.48 -10.27 8.34
CA TYR A 357 -14.44 -10.11 6.89
C TYR A 357 -15.04 -11.33 6.20
N HIS A 358 -14.56 -12.55 6.47
CA HIS A 358 -15.10 -13.76 5.86
C HIS A 358 -16.58 -14.00 6.16
N ALA A 359 -17.04 -13.72 7.38
CA ALA A 359 -18.45 -13.86 7.76
C ALA A 359 -19.35 -12.91 6.96
N GLU A 360 -18.87 -11.70 6.67
CA GLU A 360 -19.59 -10.66 5.91
C GLU A 360 -19.56 -10.87 4.39
N GLU A 361 -18.80 -11.86 3.89
CA GLU A 361 -18.68 -12.15 2.46
C GLU A 361 -20.04 -12.30 1.74
N PRO A 362 -21.05 -13.00 2.29
CA PRO A 362 -22.37 -13.06 1.65
C PRO A 362 -23.03 -11.69 1.46
N LEU A 363 -22.83 -10.76 2.39
CA LEU A 363 -23.41 -9.41 2.32
C LEU A 363 -22.64 -8.56 1.29
N ARG A 364 -21.31 -8.61 1.31
CA ARG A 364 -20.48 -7.93 0.30
C ARG A 364 -20.77 -8.43 -1.11
N GLN A 365 -21.01 -9.74 -1.28
CA GLN A 365 -21.40 -10.31 -2.58
C GLN A 365 -22.74 -9.77 -3.07
N VAL A 366 -23.70 -9.52 -2.17
CA VAL A 366 -24.98 -8.88 -2.52
C VAL A 366 -24.75 -7.41 -2.94
N GLU A 367 -23.96 -6.67 -2.18
CA GLU A 367 -23.61 -5.28 -2.48
C GLU A 367 -22.89 -5.15 -3.83
N CYS A 368 -21.87 -5.99 -4.05
CA CYS A 368 -21.11 -6.05 -5.29
C CYS A 368 -22.01 -6.33 -6.50
N ASN A 369 -22.88 -7.35 -6.42
CA ASN A 369 -23.83 -7.65 -7.49
C ASN A 369 -24.87 -6.54 -7.72
N THR A 370 -25.25 -5.82 -6.67
CA THR A 370 -26.11 -4.63 -6.78
C THR A 370 -25.39 -3.49 -7.51
N GLY A 371 -24.12 -3.26 -7.21
CA GLY A 371 -23.27 -2.30 -7.93
C GLY A 371 -23.11 -2.66 -9.41
N TRP A 372 -22.86 -3.94 -9.73
CA TRP A 372 -22.76 -4.41 -11.11
C TRP A 372 -24.06 -4.29 -11.90
N GLU A 373 -25.23 -4.47 -11.25
CA GLU A 373 -26.52 -4.21 -11.91
C GLU A 373 -26.64 -2.74 -12.31
N ARG A 374 -26.32 -1.82 -11.40
CA ARG A 374 -26.34 -0.38 -11.66
C ARG A 374 -25.37 0.00 -12.77
N HIS A 375 -24.16 -0.58 -12.76
CA HIS A 375 -23.19 -0.36 -13.81
C HIS A 375 -23.72 -0.78 -15.20
N CYS A 376 -24.40 -1.94 -15.28
CA CYS A 376 -25.02 -2.37 -16.53
C CYS A 376 -26.12 -1.41 -17.02
N ASP A 377 -26.89 -0.78 -16.12
CA ASP A 377 -27.86 0.24 -16.51
C ASP A 377 -27.20 1.49 -17.10
N ASN A 378 -26.09 1.93 -16.52
CA ASN A 378 -25.30 3.04 -17.04
C ASN A 378 -24.72 2.71 -18.41
N ASP A 379 -24.17 1.51 -18.59
CA ASP A 379 -23.70 1.00 -19.90
C ASP A 379 -24.82 1.03 -20.94
N ILE A 380 -26.02 0.52 -20.61
CA ILE A 380 -27.16 0.52 -21.53
C ILE A 380 -27.54 1.94 -21.95
N VAL A 381 -27.53 2.90 -21.02
CA VAL A 381 -27.82 4.31 -21.33
C VAL A 381 -26.74 4.91 -22.24
N ARG A 382 -25.46 4.65 -21.94
CA ARG A 382 -24.32 5.09 -22.76
C ARG A 382 -24.42 4.54 -24.19
N HIS A 383 -24.59 3.22 -24.35
CA HIS A 383 -24.65 2.59 -25.67
C HIS A 383 -25.93 2.96 -26.44
N LYS A 384 -27.04 3.28 -25.76
CA LYS A 384 -28.24 3.86 -26.42
C LYS A 384 -27.97 5.24 -27.02
N LYS A 385 -27.11 6.04 -26.38
CA LYS A 385 -26.68 7.33 -26.93
C LYS A 385 -25.79 7.12 -28.15
N GLU A 386 -24.81 6.22 -28.07
CA GLU A 386 -23.97 5.83 -29.21
C GLU A 386 -24.80 5.33 -30.40
N LEU A 387 -25.83 4.52 -30.13
CA LEU A 387 -26.76 4.05 -31.16
C LEU A 387 -27.51 5.21 -31.84
N ALA A 388 -27.89 6.24 -31.09
CA ALA A 388 -28.56 7.42 -31.64
C ALA A 388 -27.60 8.30 -32.48
N ASP A 389 -26.31 8.29 -32.15
CA ASP A 389 -25.26 9.07 -32.81
C ASP A 389 -24.58 8.32 -33.98
N ALA A 390 -24.90 7.05 -34.19
CA ALA A 390 -24.33 6.19 -35.23
C ALA A 390 -24.57 6.74 -36.65
N LYS A 391 -23.51 6.75 -37.47
CA LYS A 391 -23.49 7.35 -38.81
C LYS A 391 -23.56 6.32 -39.94
N ASP A 392 -23.22 5.08 -39.65
CA ASP A 392 -23.24 3.97 -40.59
C ASP A 392 -23.78 2.68 -39.95
N LEU A 393 -23.95 1.65 -40.77
CA LEU A 393 -24.56 0.39 -40.36
C LEU A 393 -23.66 -0.39 -39.39
N ASP A 394 -22.34 -0.31 -39.51
CA ASP A 394 -21.41 -0.97 -38.60
C ASP A 394 -21.46 -0.30 -37.21
N GLU A 395 -21.44 1.03 -37.15
CA GLU A 395 -21.60 1.78 -35.89
C GLU A 395 -22.94 1.46 -35.22
N GLU A 396 -24.04 1.42 -36.00
CA GLU A 396 -25.37 1.09 -35.49
C GLU A 396 -25.41 -0.32 -34.89
N TRP A 397 -24.93 -1.33 -35.63
CA TRP A 397 -24.98 -2.72 -35.18
C TRP A 397 -23.97 -3.03 -34.08
N THR A 398 -22.85 -2.33 -34.03
CA THR A 398 -21.89 -2.42 -32.92
C THR A 398 -22.50 -1.86 -31.63
N ALA A 399 -23.15 -0.69 -31.69
CA ALA A 399 -23.86 -0.15 -30.53
C ALA A 399 -25.02 -1.06 -30.09
N ARG A 400 -25.77 -1.65 -31.03
CA ARG A 400 -26.80 -2.67 -30.72
C ARG A 400 -26.21 -3.91 -30.04
N PHE A 401 -25.06 -4.38 -30.49
CA PHE A 401 -24.37 -5.50 -29.85
C PHE A 401 -23.94 -5.16 -28.42
N ALA A 402 -23.38 -3.97 -28.21
CA ALA A 402 -22.97 -3.51 -26.88
C ALA A 402 -24.17 -3.37 -25.92
N ILE A 403 -25.30 -2.82 -26.38
CA ILE A 403 -26.56 -2.79 -25.60
C ILE A 403 -26.99 -4.22 -25.25
N TRP A 404 -27.02 -5.12 -26.23
CA TRP A 404 -27.42 -6.50 -26.02
C TRP A 404 -26.51 -7.20 -25.01
N GLN A 405 -25.19 -7.00 -25.08
CA GLN A 405 -24.24 -7.55 -24.12
C GLN A 405 -24.50 -7.01 -22.71
N ALA A 406 -24.70 -5.70 -22.55
CA ALA A 406 -25.01 -5.09 -21.26
C ALA A 406 -26.35 -5.62 -20.69
N GLU A 407 -27.37 -5.83 -21.54
CA GLU A 407 -28.64 -6.46 -21.14
C GLU A 407 -28.44 -7.93 -20.69
N GLN A 408 -27.62 -8.71 -21.39
CA GLN A 408 -27.30 -10.09 -20.97
C GLN A 408 -26.53 -10.11 -19.65
N ARG A 409 -25.53 -9.22 -19.48
CA ARG A 409 -24.81 -9.04 -18.21
C ARG A 409 -25.78 -8.69 -17.09
N LYS A 410 -26.71 -7.76 -17.33
CA LYS A 410 -27.74 -7.39 -16.36
C LYS A 410 -28.62 -8.58 -15.96
N ILE A 411 -29.09 -9.37 -16.91
CA ILE A 411 -29.91 -10.57 -16.62
C ILE A 411 -29.14 -11.55 -15.74
N ARG A 412 -27.88 -11.84 -16.08
CA ARG A 412 -27.01 -12.72 -15.29
C ARG A 412 -26.80 -12.18 -13.88
N ASN A 413 -26.43 -10.90 -13.75
CA ASN A 413 -26.19 -10.26 -12.46
C ASN A 413 -27.47 -10.25 -11.58
N LEU A 414 -28.66 -10.12 -12.17
CA LEU A 414 -29.93 -10.22 -11.44
C LEU A 414 -30.24 -11.65 -10.97
N GLU A 415 -29.89 -12.67 -11.73
CA GLU A 415 -30.01 -14.07 -11.32
C GLU A 415 -29.03 -14.38 -10.17
N GLU A 416 -27.76 -14.00 -10.33
CA GLU A 416 -26.73 -14.14 -9.32
C GLU A 416 -27.08 -13.36 -8.04
N LEU A 417 -27.55 -12.11 -8.17
CA LEU A 417 -27.98 -11.29 -7.04
C LEU A 417 -29.07 -11.99 -6.22
N LYS A 418 -30.05 -12.65 -6.86
CA LYS A 418 -31.09 -13.42 -6.14
C LYS A 418 -30.49 -14.60 -5.38
N GLU A 419 -29.55 -15.31 -5.98
CA GLU A 419 -28.86 -16.42 -5.33
C GLU A 419 -27.99 -15.95 -4.14
N LYS A 420 -27.27 -14.83 -4.31
CA LYS A 420 -26.48 -14.21 -3.25
C LYS A 420 -27.36 -13.66 -2.13
N GLN A 421 -28.49 -13.03 -2.45
CA GLN A 421 -29.47 -12.58 -1.46
C GLN A 421 -30.06 -13.74 -0.66
N ALA A 422 -30.43 -14.84 -1.32
CA ALA A 422 -30.90 -16.04 -0.63
C ALA A 422 -29.80 -16.65 0.27
N THR A 423 -28.55 -16.60 -0.18
CA THR A 423 -27.38 -17.06 0.60
C THR A 423 -27.13 -16.16 1.81
N ALA A 424 -27.17 -14.84 1.64
CA ALA A 424 -27.03 -13.86 2.70
C ALA A 424 -28.17 -13.96 3.73
N GLU A 425 -29.43 -14.11 3.30
CA GLU A 425 -30.56 -14.31 4.23
C GLU A 425 -30.41 -15.61 5.04
N ARG A 426 -29.88 -16.67 4.42
CA ARG A 426 -29.64 -17.96 5.07
C ARG A 426 -28.52 -17.91 6.10
N LEU A 427 -27.43 -17.20 5.79
CA LEU A 427 -26.18 -17.20 6.58
C LEU A 427 -26.07 -16.00 7.53
N CYS A 428 -26.60 -14.86 7.13
CA CYS A 428 -26.55 -13.57 7.82
C CYS A 428 -27.97 -13.04 8.06
N PRO A 429 -28.87 -13.79 8.73
CA PRO A 429 -30.27 -13.40 8.88
C PRO A 429 -30.39 -12.03 9.57
N GLY A 430 -31.15 -11.13 8.95
CA GLY A 430 -31.27 -9.74 9.43
C GLY A 430 -30.04 -8.87 9.18
N GLY A 431 -29.16 -9.26 8.25
CA GLY A 431 -27.94 -8.51 7.91
C GLY A 431 -26.81 -8.65 8.92
N ILE A 432 -26.93 -9.57 9.89
CA ILE A 432 -25.92 -9.80 10.91
C ILE A 432 -25.15 -11.07 10.55
N ALA A 433 -23.95 -10.90 10.01
CA ALA A 433 -23.07 -11.99 9.60
C ALA A 433 -22.49 -12.78 10.77
N GLN A 434 -22.15 -12.07 11.86
CA GLN A 434 -21.52 -12.65 13.02
C GLN A 434 -22.14 -12.08 14.29
N LYS A 435 -22.50 -12.97 15.21
CA LYS A 435 -22.91 -12.56 16.54
C LYS A 435 -21.69 -12.37 17.42
N GLU A 436 -21.69 -11.31 18.22
CA GLU A 436 -20.59 -11.00 19.13
C GLU A 436 -20.29 -12.15 20.11
N GLU A 437 -21.33 -12.87 20.54
CA GLU A 437 -21.24 -14.05 21.42
C GLU A 437 -20.47 -15.23 20.80
N ASP A 438 -20.36 -15.29 19.47
CA ASP A 438 -19.71 -16.38 18.73
C ASP A 438 -18.27 -16.03 18.32
N LEU A 439 -17.84 -14.77 18.46
CA LEU A 439 -16.49 -14.30 18.09
C LEU A 439 -15.35 -15.19 18.60
N PRO A 440 -15.36 -15.70 19.85
CA PRO A 440 -14.26 -16.55 20.34
C PRO A 440 -14.09 -17.86 19.55
N LEU A 441 -15.19 -18.43 19.03
CA LEU A 441 -15.13 -19.65 18.23
C LEU A 441 -14.59 -19.39 16.82
N TRP A 442 -14.94 -18.24 16.24
CA TRP A 442 -14.43 -17.80 14.95
C TRP A 442 -12.93 -17.46 15.01
N GLU A 443 -12.50 -16.74 16.04
CA GLU A 443 -11.10 -16.46 16.31
C GLU A 443 -10.30 -17.77 16.41
N LEU A 444 -10.79 -18.72 17.20
CA LEU A 444 -10.14 -20.02 17.39
C LEU A 444 -10.01 -20.80 16.08
N GLU A 445 -11.10 -20.97 15.33
CA GLU A 445 -11.08 -21.70 14.05
C GLU A 445 -10.11 -21.05 13.06
N ARG A 446 -10.08 -19.71 13.00
CA ARG A 446 -9.16 -18.98 12.12
C ARG A 446 -7.70 -19.24 12.48
N LEU A 447 -7.36 -19.18 13.77
CA LEU A 447 -6.00 -19.47 14.26
C LEU A 447 -5.59 -20.93 14.01
N GLU A 448 -6.51 -21.89 14.13
CA GLU A 448 -6.24 -23.30 13.82
C GLU A 448 -5.99 -23.53 12.33
N SER A 449 -6.76 -22.86 11.46
CA SER A 449 -6.55 -22.87 10.02
C SER A 449 -5.19 -22.28 9.66
N GLU A 450 -4.86 -21.08 10.14
CA GLU A 450 -3.57 -20.42 9.84
C GLU A 450 -2.37 -21.24 10.34
N LYS A 451 -2.45 -21.82 11.53
CA LYS A 451 -1.40 -22.71 12.05
C LYS A 451 -1.19 -23.94 11.15
N SER A 452 -2.26 -24.50 10.63
CA SER A 452 -2.21 -25.66 9.72
C SER A 452 -1.57 -25.30 8.38
N HIS A 453 -1.86 -24.11 7.85
CA HIS A 453 -1.25 -23.60 6.61
C HIS A 453 0.22 -23.22 6.78
N GLY A 454 0.54 -22.47 7.84
CA GLY A 454 1.91 -21.99 8.11
C GLY A 454 2.93 -23.10 8.43
N THR A 455 2.47 -24.31 8.77
CA THR A 455 3.35 -25.47 8.97
C THR A 455 3.68 -26.22 7.69
N LYS A 456 2.86 -26.10 6.63
CA LYS A 456 3.05 -26.82 5.36
C LYS A 456 4.06 -26.12 4.43
N THR A 457 4.22 -24.81 4.55
CA THR A 457 4.95 -24.00 3.55
C THR A 457 6.47 -24.05 3.59
N ASP A 458 7.15 -24.75 4.53
CA ASP A 458 8.60 -24.54 4.64
C ASP A 458 9.47 -25.64 5.28
N VAL A 459 10.41 -26.18 4.48
CA VAL A 459 11.79 -26.51 4.91
C VAL A 459 12.83 -26.22 3.81
N GLU A 460 12.45 -25.90 2.56
CA GLU A 460 13.44 -25.83 1.50
C GLU A 460 14.23 -24.51 1.54
N ARG A 461 15.54 -24.64 1.78
CA ARG A 461 16.50 -23.57 1.56
C ARG A 461 16.42 -23.17 0.09
N TYR A 462 16.14 -21.90 -0.17
CA TYR A 462 16.18 -21.39 -1.54
C TYR A 462 17.63 -21.41 -2.04
N ASP A 463 17.84 -21.88 -3.27
CA ASP A 463 19.18 -21.89 -3.87
C ASP A 463 19.65 -20.43 -4.06
N GLY A 464 20.80 -20.09 -3.49
CA GLY A 464 21.34 -18.72 -3.47
C GLY A 464 21.14 -17.92 -2.18
N GLU A 465 20.37 -18.42 -1.19
CA GLU A 465 20.23 -17.71 0.09
C GLU A 465 21.52 -17.81 0.94
N THR A 466 21.99 -16.66 1.43
CA THR A 466 23.14 -16.61 2.34
C THR A 466 22.78 -17.24 3.69
N GLU A 467 23.77 -17.81 4.38
CA GLU A 467 23.55 -18.45 5.69
C GLU A 467 22.94 -17.48 6.72
N LYS A 468 23.33 -16.20 6.66
CA LYS A 468 22.81 -15.15 7.54
C LYS A 468 21.30 -14.96 7.36
N VAL A 469 20.84 -14.85 6.11
CA VAL A 469 19.41 -14.64 5.78
C VAL A 469 18.59 -15.86 6.20
N PHE A 470 19.07 -17.06 5.88
CA PHE A 470 18.42 -18.31 6.26
C PHE A 470 18.25 -18.44 7.79
N LEU A 471 19.30 -18.13 8.57
CA LEU A 471 19.24 -18.20 10.03
C LEU A 471 18.29 -17.14 10.61
N SER A 472 18.31 -15.91 10.07
CA SER A 472 17.38 -14.85 10.51
C SER A 472 15.93 -15.27 10.27
N ARG A 473 15.60 -15.74 9.06
CA ARG A 473 14.27 -16.26 8.70
C ARG A 473 13.86 -17.42 9.61
N GLN A 474 14.75 -18.37 9.88
CA GLN A 474 14.47 -19.51 10.76
C GLN A 474 14.14 -19.04 12.19
N ARG A 475 14.88 -18.07 12.72
CA ARG A 475 14.62 -17.52 14.06
C ARG A 475 13.26 -16.80 14.11
N ARG A 476 12.94 -15.95 13.13
CA ARG A 476 11.63 -15.27 13.05
C ARG A 476 10.48 -16.27 13.00
N ARG A 477 10.59 -17.31 12.17
CA ARG A 477 9.58 -18.39 12.11
C ARG A 477 9.40 -19.11 13.44
N ARG A 478 10.49 -19.41 14.16
CA ARG A 478 10.41 -20.02 15.50
C ARG A 478 9.73 -19.09 16.50
N HIS A 479 10.07 -17.81 16.48
CA HIS A 479 9.43 -16.80 17.33
C HIS A 479 7.93 -16.70 17.02
N LYS A 480 7.57 -16.50 15.75
CA LYS A 480 6.18 -16.44 15.29
C LYS A 480 5.39 -17.70 15.65
N ALA A 481 5.97 -18.89 15.52
CA ALA A 481 5.33 -20.15 15.92
C ALA A 481 5.05 -20.23 17.44
N VAL A 482 5.92 -19.67 18.27
CA VAL A 482 5.70 -19.56 19.73
C VAL A 482 4.56 -18.59 20.01
N ILE A 483 4.55 -17.41 19.37
CA ILE A 483 3.47 -16.42 19.53
C ILE A 483 2.12 -17.00 19.08
N TYR A 484 2.05 -17.63 17.91
CA TYR A 484 0.83 -18.30 17.42
C TYR A 484 0.35 -19.40 18.36
N THR A 485 1.27 -20.15 18.96
CA THR A 485 0.90 -21.19 19.94
C THR A 485 0.27 -20.57 21.18
N ARG A 486 0.84 -19.47 21.70
CA ARG A 486 0.25 -18.72 22.83
C ARG A 486 -1.10 -18.09 22.48
N ALA A 487 -1.23 -17.48 21.30
CA ALA A 487 -2.48 -16.93 20.80
C ALA A 487 -3.57 -18.01 20.70
N LEU A 488 -3.22 -19.18 20.16
CA LEU A 488 -4.14 -20.31 20.07
C LEU A 488 -4.57 -20.83 21.44
N GLU A 489 -3.64 -20.95 22.40
CA GLU A 489 -3.98 -21.35 23.77
C GLU A 489 -4.92 -20.34 24.45
N ALA A 490 -4.68 -19.04 24.27
CA ALA A 490 -5.54 -17.99 24.79
C ALA A 490 -6.95 -18.02 24.14
N ALA A 491 -7.02 -18.17 22.82
CA ALA A 491 -8.28 -18.30 22.09
C ALA A 491 -9.07 -19.54 22.53
N LYS A 492 -8.40 -20.69 22.75
CA LYS A 492 -9.03 -21.90 23.29
C LYS A 492 -9.63 -21.68 24.68
N ALA A 493 -8.89 -21.01 25.55
CA ALA A 493 -9.37 -20.68 26.89
C ALA A 493 -10.59 -19.76 26.86
N ASP A 494 -10.59 -18.75 25.98
CA ASP A 494 -11.73 -17.84 25.81
C ASP A 494 -12.94 -18.53 25.16
N ALA A 495 -12.73 -19.38 24.16
CA ALA A 495 -13.78 -20.20 23.55
C ALA A 495 -14.46 -21.12 24.58
N GLU A 496 -13.70 -21.85 25.40
CA GLU A 496 -14.27 -22.71 26.45
C GLU A 496 -15.01 -21.89 27.53
N ARG A 497 -14.47 -20.72 27.88
CA ARG A 497 -15.06 -19.85 28.92
C ARG A 497 -16.35 -19.17 28.46
N LEU A 498 -16.39 -18.67 27.22
CA LEU A 498 -17.49 -17.87 26.68
C LEU A 498 -18.53 -18.71 25.91
N CYS A 499 -18.10 -19.84 25.33
CA CYS A 499 -18.91 -20.74 24.52
C CYS A 499 -18.79 -22.20 25.01
N PRO A 500 -19.06 -22.50 26.30
CA PRO A 500 -18.79 -23.81 26.87
C PRO A 500 -19.53 -24.93 26.14
N GLY A 501 -18.77 -25.94 25.68
CA GLY A 501 -19.30 -27.11 24.97
C GLY A 501 -19.83 -26.85 23.56
N ARG A 502 -19.64 -25.63 23.02
CA ARG A 502 -19.95 -25.30 21.62
C ARG A 502 -18.67 -25.39 20.78
N SER A 503 -18.85 -25.70 19.51
CA SER A 503 -17.81 -25.78 18.49
C SER A 503 -18.14 -24.85 17.31
N PHE A 504 -17.17 -24.64 16.42
CA PHE A 504 -17.40 -23.87 15.20
C PHE A 504 -18.50 -24.49 14.32
N GLN A 505 -18.65 -25.82 14.33
CA GLN A 505 -19.69 -26.55 13.58
C GLN A 505 -21.12 -26.25 14.06
N ASP A 506 -21.27 -25.77 15.31
CA ASP A 506 -22.57 -25.37 15.85
C ASP A 506 -23.00 -23.98 15.36
N ILE A 507 -22.09 -23.22 14.74
CA ILE A 507 -22.36 -21.93 14.13
C ILE A 507 -22.69 -22.15 12.66
N LYS A 508 -23.72 -21.46 12.15
CA LYS A 508 -24.06 -21.46 10.72
C LYS A 508 -23.07 -20.58 9.94
N ALA A 509 -21.81 -20.99 9.91
CA ALA A 509 -20.72 -20.28 9.27
C ALA A 509 -20.39 -20.86 7.89
N LEU A 510 -19.80 -20.03 7.01
CA LEU A 510 -19.05 -20.54 5.87
C LEU A 510 -17.76 -21.21 6.37
N PRO A 511 -17.31 -22.29 5.74
CA PRO A 511 -15.99 -22.84 6.02
C PRO A 511 -14.92 -21.77 5.72
N MET A 512 -13.96 -21.61 6.64
CA MET A 512 -12.84 -20.65 6.52
C MET A 512 -11.57 -21.30 5.91
N GLY A 513 -11.68 -22.55 5.46
CA GLY A 513 -10.59 -23.28 4.82
C GLY A 513 -10.50 -22.99 3.31
N PRO A 514 -9.43 -23.45 2.65
CA PRO A 514 -9.34 -23.48 1.20
C PRO A 514 -10.55 -24.19 0.61
N GLN A 515 -10.98 -23.74 -0.57
CA GLN A 515 -11.94 -24.52 -1.35
C GLN A 515 -11.33 -25.89 -1.64
N SER A 516 -12.09 -26.94 -1.39
CA SER A 516 -11.69 -28.28 -1.77
C SER A 516 -11.50 -28.36 -3.29
N THR A 517 -10.62 -29.26 -3.73
CA THR A 517 -10.42 -29.54 -5.17
C THR A 517 -11.74 -29.88 -5.87
N MET A 518 -12.68 -30.50 -5.16
CA MET A 518 -14.02 -30.80 -5.69
C MET A 518 -14.88 -29.56 -5.89
N GLU A 519 -14.93 -28.64 -4.93
CA GLU A 519 -15.65 -27.37 -5.07
C GLU A 519 -15.08 -26.55 -6.22
N ARG A 520 -13.75 -26.54 -6.39
CA ARG A 520 -13.10 -25.90 -7.54
C ARG A 520 -13.52 -26.52 -8.87
N ILE A 521 -13.54 -27.85 -8.98
CA ILE A 521 -14.00 -28.55 -10.19
C ILE A 521 -15.46 -28.22 -10.50
N GLU A 522 -16.35 -28.26 -9.49
CA GLU A 522 -17.77 -27.96 -9.66
C GLU A 522 -18.00 -26.50 -10.07
N HIS A 523 -17.28 -25.57 -9.44
CA HIS A 523 -17.29 -24.16 -9.81
C HIS A 523 -16.86 -23.97 -11.27
N THR A 524 -15.72 -24.53 -11.69
CA THR A 524 -15.22 -24.43 -13.07
C THR A 524 -16.21 -25.03 -14.08
N ARG A 525 -16.85 -26.15 -13.75
CA ARG A 525 -17.91 -26.74 -14.61
C ARG A 525 -19.12 -25.83 -14.75
N SER A 526 -19.56 -25.20 -13.66
CA SER A 526 -20.67 -24.24 -13.69
C SER A 526 -20.34 -23.05 -14.59
N TRP A 527 -19.14 -22.50 -14.47
CA TRP A 527 -18.65 -21.42 -15.34
C TRP A 527 -18.63 -21.82 -16.81
N MET A 528 -18.10 -23.01 -17.14
CA MET A 528 -18.12 -23.52 -18.52
C MET A 528 -19.53 -23.66 -19.09
N GLU A 529 -20.48 -24.18 -18.29
CA GLU A 529 -21.88 -24.32 -18.70
C GLU A 529 -22.51 -22.95 -18.99
N SER A 530 -22.19 -21.93 -18.17
CA SER A 530 -22.64 -20.55 -18.36
C SER A 530 -22.05 -19.95 -19.66
N SER A 531 -20.73 -20.01 -19.83
CA SER A 531 -20.06 -19.52 -21.05
C SER A 531 -20.57 -20.19 -22.32
N ARG A 532 -20.89 -21.50 -22.25
CA ARG A 532 -21.49 -22.23 -23.39
C ARG A 532 -22.85 -21.66 -23.77
N LYS A 533 -23.72 -21.41 -22.78
CA LYS A 533 -25.04 -20.82 -23.02
C LYS A 533 -24.92 -19.41 -23.58
N GLU A 534 -23.96 -18.62 -23.09
CA GLU A 534 -23.72 -17.26 -23.57
C GLU A 534 -23.24 -17.25 -25.01
N ALA A 535 -22.26 -18.10 -25.37
CA ALA A 535 -21.80 -18.29 -26.74
C ALA A 535 -22.95 -18.68 -27.69
N GLU A 536 -23.85 -19.57 -27.25
CA GLU A 536 -25.01 -19.95 -28.05
C GLU A 536 -26.01 -18.79 -28.24
N ARG A 537 -26.24 -17.98 -27.21
CA ARG A 537 -27.07 -16.76 -27.34
C ARG A 537 -26.45 -15.75 -28.29
N VAL A 538 -25.12 -15.57 -28.26
CA VAL A 538 -24.42 -14.70 -29.22
C VAL A 538 -24.52 -15.23 -30.63
N ARG A 539 -24.38 -16.55 -30.85
CA ARG A 539 -24.57 -17.14 -32.18
C ARG A 539 -25.98 -16.88 -32.72
N GLN A 540 -27.00 -17.03 -31.89
CA GLN A 540 -28.39 -16.73 -32.27
C GLN A 540 -28.56 -15.24 -32.60
N TRP A 541 -28.00 -14.35 -31.78
CA TRP A 541 -28.02 -12.91 -32.04
C TRP A 541 -27.28 -12.55 -33.34
N ALA A 542 -26.16 -13.22 -33.63
CA ALA A 542 -25.35 -13.00 -34.83
C ALA A 542 -26.12 -13.29 -36.14
N GLU A 543 -27.16 -14.13 -36.10
CA GLU A 543 -28.03 -14.40 -37.26
C GLU A 543 -28.85 -13.17 -37.68
N GLU A 544 -29.09 -12.23 -36.76
CA GLU A 544 -29.84 -10.99 -37.03
C GLU A 544 -28.96 -9.89 -37.66
N VAL A 545 -27.63 -10.03 -37.61
CA VAL A 545 -26.68 -9.01 -38.08
C VAL A 545 -26.60 -9.02 -39.62
N PRO A 546 -26.90 -7.89 -40.30
CA PRO A 546 -26.82 -7.78 -41.75
C PRO A 546 -25.45 -8.15 -42.29
N GLU A 547 -25.40 -8.71 -43.50
CA GLU A 547 -24.13 -9.08 -44.16
C GLU A 547 -23.25 -7.85 -44.43
N GLU A 548 -23.85 -6.66 -44.56
CA GLU A 548 -23.18 -5.39 -44.78
C GLU A 548 -22.49 -4.81 -43.54
N ALA A 549 -22.86 -5.25 -42.32
CA ALA A 549 -22.23 -4.84 -41.07
C ALA A 549 -20.98 -5.71 -40.77
N VAL A 550 -19.97 -5.60 -41.64
CA VAL A 550 -18.79 -6.48 -41.65
C VAL A 550 -18.02 -6.41 -40.34
N LYS A 551 -17.77 -5.20 -39.82
CA LYS A 551 -16.98 -5.01 -38.59
C LYS A 551 -17.71 -5.59 -37.38
N THR A 552 -19.02 -5.38 -37.29
CA THR A 552 -19.81 -5.97 -36.19
C THR A 552 -19.77 -7.49 -36.24
N ARG A 553 -19.89 -8.10 -37.43
CA ARG A 553 -19.79 -9.56 -37.57
C ARG A 553 -18.43 -10.09 -37.14
N GLU A 554 -17.34 -9.40 -37.49
CA GLU A 554 -15.98 -9.75 -37.04
C GLU A 554 -15.87 -9.69 -35.52
N LEU A 555 -16.33 -8.59 -34.90
CA LEU A 555 -16.35 -8.40 -33.45
C LEU A 555 -17.13 -9.52 -32.73
N VAL A 556 -18.29 -9.90 -33.27
CA VAL A 556 -19.13 -10.97 -32.72
C VAL A 556 -18.44 -12.32 -32.82
N GLN A 557 -17.78 -12.63 -33.94
CA GLN A 557 -17.04 -13.88 -34.11
C GLN A 557 -15.83 -13.95 -33.18
N GLU A 558 -15.11 -12.85 -33.01
CA GLU A 558 -14.01 -12.76 -32.05
C GLU A 558 -14.50 -13.00 -30.62
N TRP A 559 -15.63 -12.39 -30.24
CA TRP A 559 -16.23 -12.60 -28.94
C TRP A 559 -16.60 -14.08 -28.70
N ILE A 560 -17.22 -14.74 -29.69
CA ILE A 560 -17.52 -16.18 -29.62
C ILE A 560 -16.23 -16.98 -29.47
N GLY A 561 -15.20 -16.67 -30.25
CA GLY A 561 -13.90 -17.32 -30.20
C GLY A 561 -13.23 -17.19 -28.82
N ARG A 562 -13.29 -16.00 -28.19
CA ARG A 562 -12.79 -15.79 -26.81
C ARG A 562 -13.50 -16.71 -25.82
N HIS A 563 -14.82 -16.82 -25.91
CA HIS A 563 -15.61 -17.69 -25.02
C HIS A 563 -15.31 -19.18 -25.23
N GLU A 564 -15.15 -19.61 -26.49
CA GLU A 564 -14.72 -20.98 -26.82
C GLU A 564 -13.32 -21.29 -26.26
N GLY A 565 -12.38 -20.35 -26.40
CA GLY A 565 -11.05 -20.46 -25.81
C GLY A 565 -11.09 -20.56 -24.28
N HIS A 566 -11.93 -19.77 -23.60
CA HIS A 566 -12.12 -19.85 -22.15
C HIS A 566 -12.67 -21.22 -21.72
N MET A 567 -13.63 -21.76 -22.45
CA MET A 567 -14.17 -23.09 -22.19
C MET A 567 -13.11 -24.19 -22.37
N GLU A 568 -12.22 -24.08 -23.35
CA GLU A 568 -11.14 -25.07 -23.52
C GLU A 568 -10.14 -25.01 -22.36
N ARG A 569 -9.67 -23.81 -21.97
CA ARG A 569 -8.79 -23.63 -20.80
C ARG A 569 -9.40 -24.20 -19.52
N ASN A 570 -10.69 -23.96 -19.30
CA ASN A 570 -11.42 -24.49 -18.15
C ASN A 570 -11.56 -26.02 -18.19
N ARG A 571 -11.68 -26.62 -19.38
CA ARG A 571 -11.69 -28.08 -19.55
C ARG A 571 -10.34 -28.67 -19.14
N GLU A 572 -9.25 -28.11 -19.66
CA GLU A 572 -7.88 -28.51 -19.30
C GLU A 572 -7.65 -28.39 -17.79
N GLU A 573 -8.17 -27.33 -17.17
CA GLU A 573 -8.07 -27.14 -15.72
C GLU A 573 -8.82 -28.21 -14.93
N ILE A 574 -10.05 -28.56 -15.34
CA ILE A 574 -10.81 -29.64 -14.71
C ILE A 574 -10.04 -30.95 -14.83
N GLU A 575 -9.49 -31.29 -16.00
CA GLU A 575 -8.69 -32.50 -16.20
C GLU A 575 -7.46 -32.52 -15.28
N ARG A 576 -6.78 -31.37 -15.12
CA ARG A 576 -5.65 -31.20 -14.21
C ARG A 576 -6.04 -31.43 -12.76
N LEU A 577 -7.14 -30.83 -12.30
CA LEU A 577 -7.64 -30.96 -10.93
C LEU A 577 -8.13 -32.39 -10.66
N GLU A 578 -8.81 -33.02 -11.60
CA GLU A 578 -9.25 -34.42 -11.49
C GLU A 578 -8.06 -35.38 -11.41
N LYS A 579 -7.02 -35.15 -12.22
CA LYS A 579 -5.77 -35.92 -12.16
C LYS A 579 -5.08 -35.75 -10.81
N TRP A 580 -4.91 -34.50 -10.34
CA TRP A 580 -4.29 -34.21 -9.05
C TRP A 580 -5.03 -34.92 -7.91
N ARG A 581 -6.36 -34.86 -7.93
CA ARG A 581 -7.24 -35.56 -6.98
C ARG A 581 -7.06 -37.08 -7.04
N GLY A 582 -6.90 -37.65 -8.24
CA GLY A 582 -6.62 -39.08 -8.41
C GLY A 582 -5.28 -39.51 -7.80
N GLU A 583 -4.29 -38.62 -7.78
CA GLU A 583 -2.94 -38.87 -7.25
C GLU A 583 -2.84 -38.64 -5.74
N HIS A 584 -3.54 -37.63 -5.20
CA HIS A 584 -3.37 -37.15 -3.82
C HIS A 584 -4.61 -37.39 -2.93
N GLY A 585 -5.71 -37.88 -3.50
CA GLY A 585 -6.99 -38.09 -2.81
C GLY A 585 -7.84 -36.81 -2.74
N ASP A 586 -8.88 -36.84 -1.90
CA ASP A 586 -9.75 -35.68 -1.62
C ASP A 586 -9.11 -34.68 -0.63
N GLY A 587 -7.82 -34.85 -0.30
CA GLY A 587 -7.10 -33.95 0.60
C GLY A 587 -6.88 -32.56 -0.01
N GLU A 588 -6.67 -31.58 0.86
CA GLU A 588 -6.27 -30.19 0.51
C GLU A 588 -4.96 -30.11 -0.26
#